data_AF-A0A3B0P154-F1
#
_entry.id   AF-A0A3B0P154-F1
#
_cell.length_a   1.000
_cell.length_b   1.000
_cell.length_c   1.000
_cell.angle_alpha   90.00
_cell.angle_beta   90.00
_cell.angle_gamma   90.00
#
_symmetry.space_group_name_H-M   'P 1'
#
loop_
_entity.id
_entity.type
_entity.pdbx_description
1 polymer ?
#
loop_
_entity_poly.entity_id
_entity_poly.type
_entity_poly.pdbx_seq_one_letter_code
_entity_poly.pdbx_strand_id
1 'polypeptide(L)'
;MKNNHSYFLIKDFLNEEYLKNNNNLKFLETNLAKIIDAFFHKQIINKVFPNQLKEIIFNNISLKNEFDFVIKKITSNLLNASKRENYFKNKEFEDFIKDVLIDVKKEFSNLLTKSINHIKSNKELFEKTIKTITTQIKTVYQINLDKKINSIEYFIFNLFDSLEFNANKKDNLGYELINIFIKSLILKTNKNKKITRDFFEFLALNNQVEYNEKNQVFFKLINYLPNKNNLDKSKYLEGMKYLGTSLIKIDEFFNPTEINDLITNQTSLFNFFKNLSNYQKISKNTDETKKHFQDFISLIIDESLNNNFIKQLIDKFGSYLIINPMLSYLKNNHLEKEILDLNPNFENIEDLVKDW
;
A
#
# COMPACT_ATOMS: atom_id res chain seq x y z
N MET A 1 8.08 0.59 -25.05
CA MET A 1 8.83 1.09 -26.21
C MET A 1 8.63 2.59 -26.49
N LYS A 2 7.40 3.13 -26.60
CA LYS A 2 7.18 4.58 -26.89
C LYS A 2 7.88 5.58 -25.94
N ASN A 3 7.96 5.28 -24.65
CA ASN A 3 8.52 6.23 -23.65
C ASN A 3 10.05 6.30 -23.64
N ASN A 4 10.75 5.30 -24.18
CA ASN A 4 12.22 5.32 -24.23
C ASN A 4 12.71 6.37 -25.25
N HIS A 5 11.95 6.66 -26.31
CA HIS A 5 12.38 7.66 -27.30
C HIS A 5 12.34 9.09 -26.74
N SER A 6 11.30 9.45 -25.99
CA SER A 6 11.23 10.75 -25.29
C SER A 6 12.32 10.88 -24.22
N TYR A 7 12.66 9.79 -23.54
CA TYR A 7 13.77 9.74 -22.60
C TYR A 7 15.11 10.04 -23.28
N PHE A 8 15.42 9.34 -24.37
CA PHE A 8 16.66 9.54 -25.11
C PHE A 8 16.75 10.96 -25.69
N LEU A 9 15.65 11.49 -26.23
CA LEU A 9 15.61 12.88 -26.70
C LEU A 9 15.98 13.88 -25.59
N ILE A 10 15.40 13.73 -24.40
CA ILE A 10 15.68 14.63 -23.26
C ILE A 10 17.10 14.45 -22.75
N LYS A 11 17.61 13.21 -22.75
CA LYS A 11 19.00 12.91 -22.43
C LYS A 11 19.97 13.56 -23.42
N ASP A 12 19.64 13.55 -24.71
CA ASP A 12 20.46 14.15 -25.76
C ASP A 12 20.44 15.68 -25.69
N PHE A 13 19.27 16.30 -25.48
CA PHE A 13 19.15 17.76 -25.29
C PHE A 13 19.86 18.27 -24.04
N LEU A 14 20.07 17.41 -23.05
CA LEU A 14 20.71 17.77 -21.79
C LEU A 14 22.13 17.20 -21.68
N ASN A 15 22.68 16.62 -22.76
CA ASN A 15 24.05 16.13 -22.72
C ASN A 15 25.04 17.29 -22.52
N GLU A 16 26.20 17.01 -21.92
CA GLU A 16 27.16 18.08 -21.59
C GLU A 16 27.74 18.78 -22.81
N GLU A 17 27.94 18.07 -23.92
CA GLU A 17 28.46 18.67 -25.15
C GLU A 17 27.48 19.67 -25.76
N TYR A 18 26.19 19.38 -25.73
CA TYR A 18 25.13 20.24 -26.22
C TYR A 18 25.00 21.51 -25.36
N LEU A 19 25.16 21.36 -24.05
CA LEU A 19 25.09 22.46 -23.07
C LEU A 19 26.34 23.35 -23.05
N LYS A 20 27.49 22.92 -23.59
CA LYS A 20 28.69 23.77 -23.74
C LYS A 20 28.45 24.98 -24.65
N ASN A 21 27.46 24.92 -25.55
CA ASN A 21 27.08 26.05 -26.39
C ASN A 21 26.14 27.00 -25.65
N ASN A 22 26.60 28.24 -25.41
CA ASN A 22 25.83 29.27 -24.70
C ASN A 22 24.45 29.58 -25.32
N ASN A 23 24.29 29.47 -26.65
CA ASN A 23 22.99 29.69 -27.30
C ASN A 23 22.02 28.55 -26.99
N ASN A 24 22.52 27.30 -26.96
CA ASN A 24 21.72 26.13 -26.59
C ASN A 24 21.33 26.16 -25.11
N LEU A 25 22.26 26.54 -24.23
CA LEU A 25 21.98 26.71 -22.80
C LEU A 25 20.88 27.75 -22.56
N LYS A 26 21.01 28.95 -23.15
CA LYS A 26 19.98 30.00 -23.04
C LYS A 26 18.63 29.57 -23.61
N PHE A 27 18.62 28.83 -24.73
CA PHE A 27 17.41 28.27 -25.30
C PHE A 27 16.71 27.31 -24.31
N LEU A 28 17.47 26.42 -23.68
CA LEU A 28 16.93 25.47 -22.71
C LEU A 28 16.50 26.16 -21.42
N GLU A 29 17.25 27.12 -20.88
CA GLU A 29 16.81 27.92 -19.72
C GLU A 29 15.45 28.58 -19.96
N THR A 30 15.20 29.01 -21.20
CA THR A 30 13.95 29.67 -21.60
C THR A 30 12.79 28.70 -21.85
N ASN A 31 13.07 27.53 -22.47
CA ASN A 31 12.03 26.66 -23.03
C ASN A 31 11.90 25.30 -22.36
N LEU A 32 12.89 24.87 -21.56
CA LEU A 32 12.92 23.53 -21.00
C LEU A 32 11.70 23.24 -20.13
N ALA A 33 11.18 24.21 -19.37
CA ALA A 33 9.93 24.01 -18.63
C ALA A 33 8.75 23.61 -19.54
N LYS A 34 8.60 24.25 -20.71
CA LYS A 34 7.53 23.92 -21.68
C LYS A 34 7.77 22.54 -22.31
N ILE A 35 9.02 22.21 -22.59
CA ILE A 35 9.43 20.91 -23.13
C ILE A 35 9.11 19.82 -22.11
N ILE A 36 9.55 19.99 -20.86
CA ILE A 36 9.32 19.05 -19.77
C ILE A 36 7.82 18.89 -19.51
N ASP A 37 7.05 19.98 -19.49
CA ASP A 37 5.60 19.89 -19.37
C ASP A 37 5.00 19.05 -20.53
N ALA A 38 5.34 19.36 -21.78
CA ALA A 38 4.83 18.60 -22.93
C ALA A 38 5.17 17.08 -22.87
N PHE A 39 6.36 16.72 -22.42
CA PHE A 39 6.80 15.32 -22.36
C PHE A 39 6.34 14.57 -21.11
N PHE A 40 6.36 15.24 -19.95
CA PHE A 40 6.19 14.60 -18.65
C PHE A 40 4.85 14.87 -17.99
N HIS A 41 4.11 15.92 -18.35
CA HIS A 41 2.87 16.31 -17.67
C HIS A 41 1.91 15.12 -17.52
N LYS A 42 1.57 14.45 -18.63
CA LYS A 42 0.67 13.29 -18.60
C LYS A 42 1.24 12.13 -17.79
N GLN A 43 2.56 11.93 -17.79
CA GLN A 43 3.20 10.79 -17.15
C GLN A 43 3.35 10.99 -15.64
N ILE A 44 3.75 12.19 -15.21
CA ILE A 44 3.72 12.61 -13.80
C ILE A 44 2.28 12.46 -13.32
N ILE A 45 1.30 13.02 -14.03
CA ILE A 45 -0.10 12.87 -13.67
C ILE A 45 -0.54 11.40 -13.57
N ASN A 46 -0.23 10.57 -14.58
CA ASN A 46 -0.61 9.16 -14.60
C ASN A 46 0.09 8.32 -13.53
N LYS A 47 1.31 8.69 -13.14
CA LYS A 47 2.04 8.03 -12.07
C LYS A 47 1.38 8.36 -10.74
N VAL A 48 1.01 9.63 -10.56
CA VAL A 48 0.60 10.24 -9.30
C VAL A 48 -0.85 9.99 -8.93
N PHE A 49 -1.75 10.11 -9.90
CA PHE A 49 -3.18 10.00 -9.68
C PHE A 49 -3.69 8.71 -10.36
N PRO A 50 -4.27 7.76 -9.60
CA PRO A 50 -5.01 6.65 -10.20
C PRO A 50 -5.99 7.17 -11.25
N ASN A 51 -6.17 6.47 -12.39
CA ASN A 51 -6.96 6.98 -13.53
C ASN A 51 -8.33 7.59 -13.14
N GLN A 52 -9.05 6.99 -12.19
CA GLN A 52 -10.33 7.50 -11.73
C GLN A 52 -10.21 8.75 -10.83
N LEU A 53 -9.20 8.81 -9.94
CA LEU A 53 -8.90 10.02 -9.16
C LEU A 53 -8.37 11.15 -10.04
N LYS A 54 -7.64 10.81 -11.10
CA LYS A 54 -7.16 11.74 -12.11
C LYS A 54 -8.34 12.44 -12.78
N GLU A 55 -9.35 11.72 -13.25
CA GLU A 55 -10.54 12.33 -13.86
C GLU A 55 -11.29 13.23 -12.87
N ILE A 56 -11.40 12.81 -11.61
CA ILE A 56 -12.06 13.61 -10.56
C ILE A 56 -11.27 14.88 -10.23
N ILE A 57 -9.94 14.83 -10.23
CA ILE A 57 -9.08 15.96 -9.84
C ILE A 57 -8.90 16.94 -11.01
N PHE A 58 -8.55 16.45 -12.20
CA PHE A 58 -8.20 17.34 -13.32
C PHE A 58 -9.40 17.92 -14.06
N ASN A 59 -10.59 17.31 -13.97
CA ASN A 59 -11.79 17.89 -14.57
C ASN A 59 -12.45 18.94 -13.67
N ASN A 60 -12.17 18.93 -12.36
CA ASN A 60 -12.87 19.78 -11.39
C ASN A 60 -11.96 20.80 -10.69
N ILE A 61 -10.63 20.67 -10.81
CA ILE A 61 -9.67 21.49 -10.08
C ILE A 61 -8.59 22.03 -11.02
N SER A 62 -8.45 23.35 -11.12
CA SER A 62 -7.29 23.96 -11.76
C SER A 62 -6.10 23.93 -10.81
N LEU A 63 -5.16 23.01 -11.09
CA LEU A 63 -3.89 22.87 -10.35
C LEU A 63 -2.69 23.38 -11.16
N LYS A 64 -2.94 24.24 -12.15
CA LYS A 64 -1.93 24.67 -13.12
C LYS A 64 -0.71 25.30 -12.45
N ASN A 65 -0.94 26.20 -11.50
CA ASN A 65 0.14 26.90 -10.81
C ASN A 65 1.02 25.95 -9.98
N GLU A 66 0.40 24.99 -9.29
CA GLU A 66 1.08 23.97 -8.49
C GLU A 66 1.88 23.00 -9.37
N PHE A 67 1.31 22.61 -10.51
CA PHE A 67 2.03 21.84 -11.51
C PHE A 67 3.21 22.62 -12.07
N ASP A 68 3.05 23.90 -12.39
CA ASP A 68 4.13 24.75 -12.87
C ASP A 68 5.29 24.83 -11.87
N PHE A 69 5.02 24.81 -10.56
CA PHE A 69 6.08 24.74 -9.54
C PHE A 69 6.85 23.41 -9.60
N VAL A 70 6.16 22.28 -9.75
CA VAL A 70 6.81 20.97 -9.93
C VAL A 70 7.66 20.97 -11.19
N ILE A 71 7.11 21.41 -12.33
CA ILE A 71 7.81 21.47 -13.61
C ILE A 71 9.05 22.37 -13.52
N LYS A 72 8.93 23.57 -12.96
CA LYS A 72 10.07 24.48 -12.75
C LYS A 72 11.18 23.83 -11.92
N LYS A 73 10.82 23.07 -10.89
CA LYS A 73 11.81 22.36 -10.06
C LYS A 73 12.51 21.26 -10.84
N ILE A 74 11.77 20.46 -11.61
CA ILE A 74 12.34 19.44 -12.51
C ILE A 74 13.31 20.10 -13.50
N THR A 75 12.89 21.18 -14.15
CA THR A 75 13.71 21.96 -15.09
C THR A 75 15.01 22.45 -14.45
N SER A 76 14.93 23.07 -13.27
CA SER A 76 16.11 23.53 -12.53
C SER A 76 17.07 22.39 -12.19
N ASN A 77 16.53 21.24 -11.76
CA ASN A 77 17.34 20.08 -11.43
C ASN A 77 18.01 19.46 -12.67
N LEU A 78 17.34 19.45 -13.83
CA LEU A 78 17.89 18.92 -15.08
C LEU A 78 19.01 19.78 -15.67
N LEU A 79 18.96 21.10 -15.45
CA LEU A 79 20.04 22.01 -15.86
C LEU A 79 21.26 21.91 -14.93
N ASN A 80 21.08 21.44 -13.69
CA ASN A 80 22.17 21.20 -12.77
C ASN A 80 22.96 19.93 -13.14
N ALA A 81 24.28 20.07 -13.35
CA ALA A 81 25.12 18.98 -13.84
C ALA A 81 25.16 17.75 -12.92
N SER A 82 25.34 17.95 -11.60
CA SER A 82 25.46 16.83 -10.66
C SER A 82 24.14 16.06 -10.49
N LYS A 83 23.01 16.78 -10.51
CA LYS A 83 21.67 16.16 -10.47
C LYS A 83 21.37 15.41 -11.76
N ARG A 84 21.67 16.02 -12.90
CA ARG A 84 21.48 15.43 -14.24
C ARG A 84 22.27 14.14 -14.41
N GLU A 85 23.53 14.12 -13.98
CA GLU A 85 24.37 12.92 -14.04
C GLU A 85 23.70 11.75 -13.30
N ASN A 86 23.11 12.01 -12.13
CA ASN A 86 22.38 10.99 -11.38
C ASN A 86 21.14 10.49 -12.12
N TYR A 87 20.35 11.38 -12.73
CA TYR A 87 19.14 10.98 -13.45
C TYR A 87 19.43 10.13 -14.69
N PHE A 88 20.53 10.43 -15.40
CA PHE A 88 20.87 9.76 -16.67
C PHE A 88 21.82 8.57 -16.55
N LYS A 89 22.21 8.18 -15.32
CA LYS A 89 22.86 6.90 -15.02
C LYS A 89 21.97 5.70 -15.36
N ASN A 90 20.65 5.87 -15.23
CA ASN A 90 19.69 4.81 -15.52
C ASN A 90 19.48 4.63 -17.02
N LYS A 91 19.24 3.39 -17.46
CA LYS A 91 18.92 3.07 -18.86
C LYS A 91 17.42 3.07 -19.14
N GLU A 92 16.60 2.91 -18.09
CA GLU A 92 15.15 2.88 -18.19
C GLU A 92 14.52 4.22 -17.82
N PHE A 93 13.48 4.58 -18.56
CA PHE A 93 12.72 5.79 -18.31
C PHE A 93 12.02 5.80 -16.95
N GLU A 94 11.57 4.65 -16.47
CA GLU A 94 10.85 4.56 -15.20
C GLU A 94 11.75 4.90 -14.01
N ASP A 95 13.02 4.50 -14.05
CA ASP A 95 14.00 4.82 -13.03
C ASP A 95 14.38 6.31 -13.07
N PHE A 96 14.52 6.88 -14.28
CA PHE A 96 14.65 8.33 -14.45
C PHE A 96 13.49 9.09 -13.77
N ILE A 97 12.24 8.70 -14.02
CA ILE A 97 11.06 9.34 -13.40
C ILE A 97 11.10 9.20 -11.88
N LYS A 98 11.52 8.04 -11.37
CA LYS A 98 11.62 7.79 -9.93
C LYS A 98 12.62 8.74 -9.26
N ASP A 99 13.79 8.92 -9.83
CA ASP A 99 14.82 9.80 -9.26
C ASP A 99 14.42 11.27 -9.35
N VAL A 100 13.77 11.68 -10.44
CA VAL A 100 13.16 13.00 -10.55
C VAL A 100 12.12 13.22 -9.45
N LEU A 101 11.22 12.26 -9.22
CA LEU A 101 10.19 12.35 -8.17
C LEU A 101 10.76 12.42 -6.75
N ILE A 102 11.88 11.75 -6.49
CA ILE A 102 12.60 11.85 -5.20
C ILE A 102 13.03 13.30 -4.95
N ASP A 103 13.60 13.95 -5.96
CA ASP A 103 14.14 15.30 -5.82
C ASP A 103 13.10 16.43 -5.85
N VAL A 104 11.89 16.15 -6.36
CA VAL A 104 10.76 17.10 -6.32
C VAL A 104 9.70 16.74 -5.30
N LYS A 105 10.04 15.82 -4.38
CA LYS A 105 9.11 15.29 -3.36
C LYS A 105 8.39 16.38 -2.55
N LYS A 106 9.05 17.49 -2.25
CA LYS A 106 8.47 18.59 -1.47
C LYS A 106 7.39 19.33 -2.26
N GLU A 107 7.72 19.77 -3.46
CA GLU A 107 6.80 20.44 -4.39
C GLU A 107 5.61 19.54 -4.70
N PHE A 108 5.90 18.25 -4.82
CA PHE A 108 4.91 17.23 -5.05
C PHE A 108 3.98 16.98 -3.84
N SER A 109 4.51 17.02 -2.61
CA SER A 109 3.69 17.02 -1.38
C SER A 109 2.78 18.25 -1.28
N ASN A 110 3.28 19.42 -1.68
CA ASN A 110 2.48 20.65 -1.73
C ASN A 110 1.33 20.53 -2.74
N LEU A 111 1.60 19.98 -3.93
CA LEU A 111 0.57 19.72 -4.95
C LEU A 111 -0.53 18.83 -4.38
N LEU A 112 -0.18 17.66 -3.80
CA LEU A 112 -1.14 16.73 -3.22
C LEU A 112 -1.95 17.36 -2.07
N THR A 113 -1.29 18.11 -1.18
CA THR A 113 -1.94 18.82 -0.08
C THR A 113 -3.01 19.78 -0.60
N LYS A 114 -2.67 20.57 -1.61
CA LYS A 114 -3.62 21.52 -2.22
C LYS A 114 -4.76 20.83 -2.95
N SER A 115 -4.48 19.77 -3.70
CA SER A 115 -5.51 18.95 -4.34
C SER A 115 -6.50 18.42 -3.31
N ILE A 116 -6.02 17.80 -2.22
CA ILE A 116 -6.88 17.25 -1.17
C ILE A 116 -7.71 18.35 -0.50
N ASN A 117 -7.10 19.47 -0.14
CA ASN A 117 -7.83 20.58 0.50
C ASN A 117 -8.90 21.18 -0.42
N HIS A 118 -8.64 21.27 -1.73
CA HIS A 118 -9.65 21.71 -2.68
C HIS A 118 -10.80 20.71 -2.80
N ILE A 119 -10.49 19.41 -2.91
CA ILE A 119 -11.52 18.34 -2.88
C ILE A 119 -12.39 18.50 -1.62
N LYS A 120 -11.76 18.63 -0.44
CA LYS A 120 -12.46 18.78 0.84
C LYS A 120 -13.37 20.01 0.90
N SER A 121 -12.97 21.12 0.29
CA SER A 121 -13.78 22.34 0.27
C SER A 121 -15.07 22.23 -0.54
N ASN A 122 -15.16 21.26 -1.47
CA ASN A 122 -16.35 20.98 -2.25
C ASN A 122 -16.99 19.67 -1.77
N LYS A 123 -18.09 19.77 -1.02
CA LYS A 123 -18.76 18.62 -0.40
C LYS A 123 -19.15 17.53 -1.41
N GLU A 124 -19.74 17.91 -2.55
CA GLU A 124 -20.17 16.95 -3.57
C GLU A 124 -18.97 16.22 -4.19
N LEU A 125 -17.90 16.98 -4.50
CA LEU A 125 -16.66 16.42 -5.02
C LEU A 125 -15.98 15.50 -3.99
N PHE A 126 -16.00 15.88 -2.72
CA PHE A 126 -15.46 15.09 -1.62
C PHE A 126 -16.21 13.77 -1.48
N GLU A 127 -17.54 13.79 -1.38
CA GLU A 127 -18.38 12.59 -1.30
C GLU A 127 -18.16 11.66 -2.51
N LYS A 128 -18.10 12.20 -3.73
CA LYS A 128 -17.82 11.43 -4.95
C LYS A 128 -16.43 10.80 -4.93
N THR A 129 -15.43 11.53 -4.41
CA THR A 129 -14.06 11.04 -4.25
C THR A 129 -14.02 9.87 -3.27
N ILE A 130 -14.67 10.01 -2.12
CA ILE A 130 -14.73 8.95 -1.10
C ILE A 130 -15.41 7.69 -1.67
N LYS A 131 -16.56 7.83 -2.35
CA LYS A 131 -17.24 6.70 -3.00
C LYS A 131 -16.34 5.98 -4.00
N THR A 132 -15.55 6.73 -4.77
CA THR A 132 -14.60 6.17 -5.75
C THR A 132 -13.50 5.39 -5.06
N ILE A 133 -12.89 5.94 -3.99
CA ILE A 133 -11.87 5.25 -3.19
C ILE A 133 -12.45 3.97 -2.59
N THR A 134 -13.63 4.04 -1.98
CA THR A 134 -14.31 2.89 -1.38
C THR A 134 -14.62 1.81 -2.41
N THR A 135 -15.07 2.18 -3.61
CA THR A 135 -15.33 1.22 -4.71
C THR A 135 -14.05 0.52 -5.14
N GLN A 136 -12.94 1.24 -5.23
CA GLN A 136 -11.63 0.64 -5.51
C GLN A 136 -11.20 -0.32 -4.40
N ILE A 137 -11.39 0.04 -3.13
CA ILE A 137 -11.08 -0.84 -1.98
C ILE A 137 -11.93 -2.11 -2.06
N LYS A 138 -13.25 -1.99 -2.26
CA LYS A 138 -14.16 -3.13 -2.44
C LYS A 138 -13.64 -4.09 -3.50
N THR A 139 -13.20 -3.54 -4.64
CA THR A 139 -12.72 -4.33 -5.79
C THR A 139 -11.36 -4.97 -5.52
N VAL A 140 -10.42 -4.24 -4.91
CA VAL A 140 -9.05 -4.71 -4.67
C VAL A 140 -9.01 -5.81 -3.61
N TYR A 141 -9.84 -5.68 -2.56
CA TYR A 141 -9.88 -6.61 -1.43
C TYR A 141 -11.07 -7.56 -1.47
N GLN A 142 -11.85 -7.58 -2.56
CA GLN A 142 -12.99 -8.50 -2.76
C GLN A 142 -13.98 -8.51 -1.58
N ILE A 143 -14.30 -7.33 -1.04
CA ILE A 143 -15.18 -7.19 0.12
C ILE A 143 -16.63 -7.41 -0.31
N ASN A 144 -17.17 -8.58 -0.02
CA ASN A 144 -18.49 -9.01 -0.52
C ASN A 144 -19.67 -8.57 0.37
N LEU A 145 -19.43 -8.09 1.59
CA LEU A 145 -20.48 -7.69 2.54
C LEU A 145 -20.72 -6.18 2.48
N ASP A 146 -21.92 -5.77 2.06
CA ASP A 146 -22.28 -4.35 1.93
C ASP A 146 -22.25 -3.60 3.27
N LYS A 147 -22.54 -4.28 4.39
CA LYS A 147 -22.36 -3.67 5.73
C LYS A 147 -20.89 -3.28 5.96
N LYS A 148 -19.93 -4.15 5.61
CA LYS A 148 -18.50 -3.88 5.79
C LYS A 148 -18.07 -2.67 4.97
N ILE A 149 -18.45 -2.62 3.69
CA ILE A 149 -18.03 -1.52 2.81
C ILE A 149 -18.66 -0.17 3.22
N ASN A 150 -19.90 -0.16 3.70
CA ASN A 150 -20.56 1.05 4.18
C ASN A 150 -19.88 1.63 5.44
N SER A 151 -19.44 0.77 6.36
CA SER A 151 -18.67 1.22 7.53
C SER A 151 -17.28 1.72 7.11
N ILE A 152 -16.60 1.06 6.16
CA ILE A 152 -15.32 1.53 5.58
C ILE A 152 -15.49 2.92 4.93
N GLU A 153 -16.54 3.12 4.13
CA GLU A 153 -16.84 4.42 3.52
C GLU A 153 -17.02 5.51 4.59
N TYR A 154 -17.80 5.21 5.63
CA TYR A 154 -18.05 6.12 6.74
C TYR A 154 -16.75 6.48 7.49
N PHE A 155 -15.88 5.50 7.71
CA PHE A 155 -14.55 5.71 8.28
C PHE A 155 -13.70 6.65 7.42
N ILE A 156 -13.52 6.34 6.13
CA ILE A 156 -12.67 7.14 5.22
C ILE A 156 -13.23 8.56 5.10
N PHE A 157 -14.55 8.71 4.95
CA PHE A 157 -15.19 10.03 4.88
C PHE A 157 -14.84 10.89 6.09
N ASN A 158 -15.11 10.40 7.30
CA ASN A 158 -14.91 11.19 8.52
C ASN A 158 -13.44 11.39 8.85
N LEU A 159 -12.57 10.42 8.55
CA LEU A 159 -11.12 10.56 8.70
C LEU A 159 -10.59 11.69 7.82
N PHE A 160 -10.85 11.65 6.51
CA PHE A 160 -10.32 12.66 5.60
C PHE A 160 -10.95 14.04 5.84
N ASP A 161 -12.21 14.09 6.25
CA ASP A 161 -12.88 15.34 6.60
C ASP A 161 -12.23 16.04 7.80
N SER A 162 -11.86 15.28 8.85
CA SER A 162 -11.30 15.86 10.07
C SER A 162 -9.79 16.08 10.04
N LEU A 163 -9.06 15.46 9.10
CA LEU A 163 -7.62 15.64 8.98
C LEU A 163 -7.23 17.00 8.38
N GLU A 164 -6.33 17.72 9.04
CA GLU A 164 -5.65 18.87 8.43
C GLU A 164 -4.53 18.40 7.51
N PHE A 165 -4.66 18.64 6.20
CA PHE A 165 -3.57 18.40 5.26
C PHE A 165 -2.72 19.66 5.14
N ASN A 166 -1.48 19.59 5.66
CA ASN A 166 -0.53 20.70 5.61
C ASN A 166 0.88 20.18 5.35
N ALA A 167 1.47 20.57 4.22
CA ALA A 167 2.80 20.17 3.81
C ALA A 167 3.94 20.63 4.74
N ASN A 168 3.66 21.60 5.63
CA ASN A 168 4.64 22.16 6.56
C ASN A 168 4.56 21.56 7.98
N LYS A 169 3.46 20.88 8.34
CA LYS A 169 3.29 20.24 9.67
C LYS A 169 3.69 18.76 9.60
N LYS A 170 4.99 18.47 9.69
CA LYS A 170 5.53 17.11 9.47
C LYS A 170 5.00 16.04 10.42
N ASP A 171 4.61 16.42 11.63
CA ASP A 171 4.13 15.49 12.66
C ASP A 171 2.60 15.25 12.60
N ASN A 172 1.91 15.97 11.72
CA ASN A 172 0.47 15.81 11.52
C ASN A 172 0.16 14.55 10.70
N LEU A 173 -0.83 13.79 11.13
CA LEU A 173 -1.26 12.55 10.47
C LEU A 173 -1.60 12.74 8.97
N GLY A 174 -2.21 13.86 8.59
CA GLY A 174 -2.48 14.20 7.19
C GLY A 174 -1.21 14.36 6.36
N TYR A 175 -0.15 14.95 6.91
CA TYR A 175 1.15 15.02 6.24
C TYR A 175 1.80 13.64 6.13
N GLU A 176 1.75 12.84 7.21
CA GLU A 176 2.32 11.50 7.24
C GLU A 176 1.65 10.59 6.18
N LEU A 177 0.34 10.68 6.03
CA LEU A 177 -0.43 9.99 4.98
C LEU A 177 0.01 10.41 3.57
N ILE A 178 0.17 11.71 3.31
CA ILE A 178 0.69 12.20 2.03
C ILE A 178 2.10 11.66 1.78
N ASN A 179 2.97 11.71 2.78
CA ASN A 179 4.34 11.22 2.67
C ASN A 179 4.38 9.71 2.36
N ILE A 180 3.50 8.91 2.97
CA ILE A 180 3.36 7.48 2.68
C ILE A 180 2.84 7.25 1.27
N PHE A 181 1.84 8.02 0.83
CA PHE A 181 1.37 7.97 -0.54
C PHE A 181 2.49 8.27 -1.54
N ILE A 182 3.29 9.32 -1.33
CA ILE A 182 4.44 9.63 -2.18
C ILE A 182 5.48 8.51 -2.15
N LYS A 183 5.77 7.92 -0.98
CA LYS A 183 6.66 6.76 -0.89
C LYS A 183 6.14 5.60 -1.72
N SER A 184 4.83 5.32 -1.67
CA SER A 184 4.21 4.25 -2.48
C SER A 184 4.34 4.50 -3.98
N LEU A 185 4.29 5.78 -4.40
CA LEU A 185 4.48 6.18 -5.79
C LEU A 185 5.92 5.98 -6.27
N ILE A 186 6.90 6.34 -5.43
CA ILE A 186 8.34 6.24 -5.74
C ILE A 186 8.81 4.79 -5.67
N LEU A 187 8.39 4.06 -4.64
CA LEU A 187 8.89 2.72 -4.33
C LEU A 187 8.12 1.60 -5.01
N LYS A 188 7.12 1.91 -5.87
CA LYS A 188 6.30 0.92 -6.57
C LYS A 188 7.17 -0.22 -7.12
N THR A 189 7.20 -1.34 -6.40
CA THR A 189 8.13 -2.45 -6.64
C THR A 189 7.62 -3.39 -7.72
N ASN A 190 6.31 -3.37 -8.00
CA ASN A 190 5.67 -4.20 -9.02
C ASN A 190 4.82 -3.34 -9.96
N LYS A 191 5.21 -3.28 -11.25
CA LYS A 191 4.53 -2.47 -12.29
C LYS A 191 3.05 -2.84 -12.45
N ASN A 192 2.68 -4.11 -12.24
CA ASN A 192 1.33 -4.64 -12.40
C ASN A 192 0.41 -4.39 -11.20
N LYS A 193 0.98 -3.97 -10.07
CA LYS A 193 0.21 -3.73 -8.85
C LYS A 193 -0.45 -2.35 -8.87
N LYS A 194 -1.66 -2.26 -8.34
CA LYS A 194 -2.39 -0.98 -8.22
C LYS A 194 -1.77 -0.15 -7.10
N ILE A 195 -1.57 1.15 -7.35
CA ILE A 195 -0.98 2.08 -6.37
C ILE A 195 -1.77 2.14 -5.06
N THR A 196 -3.10 2.00 -5.13
CA THR A 196 -3.96 1.92 -3.95
C THR A 196 -3.55 0.77 -3.04
N ARG A 197 -3.19 -0.39 -3.59
CA ARG A 197 -2.72 -1.55 -2.82
C ARG A 197 -1.34 -1.30 -2.22
N ASP A 198 -0.41 -0.71 -2.97
CA ASP A 198 0.92 -0.35 -2.44
C ASP A 198 0.80 0.67 -1.29
N PHE A 199 -0.03 1.71 -1.44
CA PHE A 199 -0.28 2.68 -0.38
C PHE A 199 -0.73 2.02 0.92
N PHE A 200 -1.72 1.11 0.83
CA PHE A 200 -2.22 0.40 1.99
C PHE A 200 -1.22 -0.60 2.57
N GLU A 201 -0.42 -1.28 1.75
CA GLU A 201 0.65 -2.14 2.24
C GLU A 201 1.80 -1.34 2.90
N PHE A 202 2.09 -0.12 2.43
CA PHE A 202 3.01 0.81 3.11
C PHE A 202 2.45 1.36 4.43
N LEU A 203 1.12 1.43 4.56
CA LEU A 203 0.45 1.73 5.81
C LEU A 203 0.40 0.51 6.74
N ALA A 204 0.51 -0.70 6.22
CA ALA A 204 0.42 -1.91 7.01
C ALA A 204 1.65 -2.08 7.91
N LEU A 205 1.46 -2.77 9.05
CA LEU A 205 2.52 -3.06 10.00
C LEU A 205 3.59 -3.95 9.34
N ASN A 206 4.86 -3.56 9.47
CA ASN A 206 5.97 -4.46 9.15
C ASN A 206 6.15 -5.45 10.32
N ASN A 207 5.93 -6.73 10.05
CA ASN A 207 5.92 -7.82 11.05
C ASN A 207 7.31 -8.41 11.34
N GLN A 208 8.36 -7.97 10.65
CA GLN A 208 9.71 -8.54 10.74
C GLN A 208 10.63 -7.81 11.74
N VAL A 209 10.25 -6.65 12.28
CA VAL A 209 11.09 -5.87 13.21
C VAL A 209 10.25 -5.32 14.36
N GLU A 210 10.74 -5.45 15.61
CA GLU A 210 10.14 -4.81 16.79
C GLU A 210 9.98 -3.29 16.59
N TYR A 211 8.89 -2.75 17.16
CA TYR A 211 8.48 -1.34 17.13
C TYR A 211 9.45 -0.36 16.43
N ASN A 212 9.29 -0.26 15.12
CA ASN A 212 10.04 0.66 14.27
C ASN A 212 9.19 1.94 14.05
N GLU A 213 9.81 3.12 13.97
CA GLU A 213 9.19 4.40 13.56
C GLU A 213 8.24 4.28 12.35
N LYS A 214 8.46 3.31 11.46
CA LYS A 214 7.63 2.97 10.30
C LYS A 214 6.19 2.55 10.66
N ASN A 215 5.96 1.94 11.81
CA ASN A 215 4.64 1.48 12.24
C ASN A 215 3.83 2.57 12.96
N GLN A 216 4.44 3.70 13.31
CA GLN A 216 3.79 4.78 14.07
C GLN A 216 2.57 5.36 13.35
N VAL A 217 2.60 5.48 12.02
CA VAL A 217 1.49 6.07 11.25
C VAL A 217 0.27 5.15 11.26
N PHE A 218 0.47 3.83 11.15
CA PHE A 218 -0.60 2.85 11.33
C PHE A 218 -1.25 2.98 12.71
N PHE A 219 -0.44 3.04 13.76
CA PHE A 219 -0.93 3.18 15.13
C PHE A 219 -1.64 4.51 15.38
N LYS A 220 -1.12 5.61 14.82
CA LYS A 220 -1.79 6.93 14.85
C LYS A 220 -3.13 6.87 14.14
N LEU A 221 -3.23 6.21 12.98
CA LEU A 221 -4.48 6.04 12.25
C LEU A 221 -5.53 5.30 13.07
N ILE A 222 -5.16 4.17 13.66
CA ILE A 222 -6.13 3.36 14.40
C ILE A 222 -6.53 3.95 15.76
N ASN A 223 -5.74 4.90 16.27
CA ASN A 223 -6.07 5.69 17.46
C ASN A 223 -6.78 7.01 17.14
N TYR A 224 -6.87 7.39 15.88
CA TYR A 224 -7.39 8.69 15.51
C TYR A 224 -8.91 8.69 15.57
N LEU A 225 -9.44 9.40 16.58
CA LEU A 225 -10.86 9.68 16.75
C LEU A 225 -11.12 11.15 16.39
N PRO A 226 -11.87 11.42 15.30
CA PRO A 226 -12.26 12.78 14.95
C PRO A 226 -13.03 13.46 16.11
N ASN A 227 -12.61 14.67 16.47
CA ASN A 227 -13.37 15.49 17.42
C ASN A 227 -14.46 16.26 16.65
N LYS A 228 -15.59 15.59 16.37
CA LYS A 228 -16.67 16.12 15.54
C LYS A 228 -18.05 15.89 16.18
N ASN A 229 -18.90 16.91 16.17
CA ASN A 229 -20.30 16.76 16.59
C ASN A 229 -21.02 15.78 15.65
N ASN A 230 -21.79 14.85 16.22
CA ASN A 230 -22.55 13.81 15.52
C ASN A 230 -21.73 12.71 14.81
N LEU A 231 -20.48 12.47 15.24
CA LEU A 231 -19.76 11.27 14.83
C LEU A 231 -20.38 10.02 15.47
N ASP A 232 -20.86 9.08 14.65
CA ASP A 232 -21.17 7.72 15.09
C ASP A 232 -19.84 6.98 15.33
N LYS A 233 -19.36 7.06 16.57
CA LYS A 233 -18.11 6.43 16.99
C LYS A 233 -18.13 4.93 16.68
N SER A 234 -19.23 4.24 16.95
CA SER A 234 -19.30 2.79 16.75
C SER A 234 -19.07 2.43 15.29
N LYS A 235 -19.78 3.11 14.38
CA LYS A 235 -19.66 2.87 12.93
C LYS A 235 -18.29 3.27 12.37
N TYR A 236 -17.73 4.40 12.83
CA TYR A 236 -16.39 4.84 12.46
C TYR A 236 -15.33 3.78 12.81
N LEU A 237 -15.42 3.27 14.03
CA LEU A 237 -14.50 2.28 14.57
C LEU A 237 -14.67 0.91 13.89
N GLU A 238 -15.91 0.51 13.61
CA GLU A 238 -16.21 -0.69 12.83
C GLU A 238 -15.61 -0.60 11.41
N GLY A 239 -15.72 0.55 10.74
CA GLY A 239 -15.14 0.77 9.42
C GLY A 239 -13.62 0.70 9.39
N MET A 240 -12.98 1.30 10.40
CA MET A 240 -11.54 1.21 10.61
C MET A 240 -11.10 -0.24 10.81
N LYS A 241 -11.82 -0.99 11.65
CA LYS A 241 -11.53 -2.40 11.92
C LYS A 241 -11.66 -3.24 10.65
N TYR A 242 -12.74 -3.11 9.88
CA TYR A 242 -12.94 -3.85 8.63
C TYR A 242 -11.89 -3.52 7.56
N LEU A 243 -11.53 -2.24 7.41
CA LEU A 243 -10.46 -1.85 6.50
C LEU A 243 -9.15 -2.49 6.94
N GLY A 244 -8.75 -2.31 8.21
CA GLY A 244 -7.51 -2.86 8.76
C GLY A 244 -7.42 -4.39 8.63
N THR A 245 -8.49 -5.12 8.91
CA THR A 245 -8.54 -6.57 8.67
C THR A 245 -8.37 -6.92 7.21
N SER A 246 -8.99 -6.17 6.29
CA SER A 246 -8.84 -6.39 4.84
C SER A 246 -7.42 -6.10 4.33
N LEU A 247 -6.66 -5.24 5.03
CA LEU A 247 -5.25 -4.95 4.72
C LEU A 247 -4.31 -6.07 5.17
N ILE A 248 -4.73 -6.87 6.15
CA ILE A 248 -3.99 -8.04 6.61
C ILE A 248 -4.47 -9.18 5.74
N LYS A 249 -3.63 -9.62 4.79
CA LYS A 249 -3.90 -10.83 4.02
C LYS A 249 -3.67 -12.07 4.86
N ILE A 250 -4.54 -12.22 5.83
CA ILE A 250 -4.84 -13.40 6.62
C ILE A 250 -4.67 -14.66 5.74
N ASP A 251 -5.27 -14.70 4.54
CA ASP A 251 -5.18 -15.85 3.63
C ASP A 251 -3.77 -16.16 3.08
N GLU A 252 -2.88 -15.17 2.93
CA GLU A 252 -1.49 -15.41 2.52
C GLU A 252 -0.65 -15.99 3.66
N PHE A 253 -1.00 -15.70 4.93
CA PHE A 253 -0.43 -16.44 6.07
C PHE A 253 -0.86 -17.91 6.06
N PHE A 254 -1.98 -18.24 5.39
CA PHE A 254 -2.65 -19.53 5.45
C PHE A 254 -2.37 -20.47 4.27
N ASN A 255 -1.63 -19.99 3.27
CA ASN A 255 -1.15 -20.80 2.14
C ASN A 255 0.38 -20.92 2.11
N PRO A 256 1.03 -21.46 3.16
CA PRO A 256 2.42 -21.85 3.03
C PRO A 256 2.53 -22.97 2.00
N THR A 257 3.45 -22.78 1.06
CA THR A 257 3.87 -23.77 0.06
C THR A 257 4.84 -24.79 0.65
N GLU A 258 5.62 -24.38 1.66
CA GLU A 258 6.59 -25.21 2.37
C GLU A 258 6.43 -25.12 3.90
N ILE A 259 6.98 -26.09 4.64
CA ILE A 259 6.97 -26.07 6.13
C ILE A 259 7.67 -24.81 6.68
N ASN A 260 8.75 -24.37 6.03
CA ASN A 260 9.47 -23.16 6.43
C ASN A 260 8.61 -21.90 6.25
N ASP A 261 7.73 -21.87 5.24
CA ASP A 261 6.77 -20.78 5.05
C ASP A 261 5.75 -20.78 6.19
N LEU A 262 5.33 -21.95 6.66
CA LEU A 262 4.37 -22.08 7.76
C LEU A 262 4.96 -21.52 9.07
N ILE A 263 6.20 -21.87 9.40
CA ILE A 263 6.94 -21.36 10.57
C ILE A 263 7.15 -19.84 10.47
N THR A 264 7.52 -19.35 9.29
CA THR A 264 7.79 -17.93 9.03
C THR A 264 6.50 -17.09 9.10
N ASN A 265 5.40 -17.60 8.53
CA ASN A 265 4.09 -16.94 8.54
C ASN A 265 3.48 -16.94 9.94
N GLN A 266 3.59 -18.04 10.68
CA GLN A 266 3.20 -18.12 12.09
C GLN A 266 3.94 -17.08 12.92
N THR A 267 5.27 -17.03 12.80
CA THR A 267 6.10 -16.05 13.52
C THR A 267 5.71 -14.62 13.19
N SER A 268 5.40 -14.34 11.92
CA SER A 268 4.96 -13.02 11.46
C SER A 268 3.59 -12.62 12.03
N LEU A 269 2.63 -13.54 12.11
CA LEU A 269 1.31 -13.32 12.70
C LEU A 269 1.40 -13.14 14.23
N PHE A 270 2.20 -13.94 14.92
CA PHE A 270 2.44 -13.75 16.35
C PHE A 270 3.20 -12.47 16.66
N ASN A 271 4.19 -12.09 15.84
CA ASN A 271 4.86 -10.80 15.96
C ASN A 271 3.90 -9.64 15.71
N PHE A 272 2.95 -9.77 14.78
CA PHE A 272 1.89 -8.81 14.56
C PHE A 272 1.03 -8.61 15.81
N PHE A 273 0.51 -9.69 16.41
CA PHE A 273 -0.27 -9.61 17.66
C PHE A 273 0.57 -9.12 18.85
N LYS A 274 1.83 -9.55 18.97
CA LYS A 274 2.79 -9.09 19.98
C LYS A 274 3.02 -7.58 19.85
N ASN A 275 3.24 -7.07 18.64
CA ASN A 275 3.45 -5.64 18.39
C ASN A 275 2.21 -4.80 18.72
N LEU A 276 1.02 -5.27 18.35
CA LEU A 276 -0.25 -4.63 18.74
C LEU A 276 -0.43 -4.61 20.26
N SER A 277 -0.17 -5.73 20.93
CA SER A 277 -0.26 -5.84 22.39
C SER A 277 0.77 -4.95 23.11
N ASN A 278 2.00 -4.88 22.60
CA ASN A 278 3.04 -4.02 23.16
C ASN A 278 2.68 -2.55 23.00
N TYR A 279 2.11 -2.15 21.86
CA TYR A 279 1.65 -0.78 21.66
C TYR A 279 0.46 -0.44 22.57
N GLN A 280 -0.50 -1.36 22.74
CA GLN A 280 -1.60 -1.22 23.69
C GLN A 280 -1.08 -0.92 25.12
N LYS A 281 0.02 -1.57 25.52
CA LYS A 281 0.65 -1.43 26.85
C LYS A 281 1.42 -0.12 27.06
N ILE A 282 1.56 0.74 26.06
CA ILE A 282 2.19 2.06 26.23
C ILE A 282 1.38 2.88 27.24
N SER A 283 2.05 3.34 28.31
CA SER A 283 1.44 3.98 29.48
C SER A 283 0.64 5.26 29.20
N LYS A 284 0.80 5.86 28.01
CA LYS A 284 0.11 7.08 27.57
C LYS A 284 -1.24 6.83 26.87
N ASN A 285 -1.63 5.58 26.62
CA ASN A 285 -2.89 5.27 25.95
C ASN A 285 -4.07 5.34 26.93
N THR A 286 -5.20 5.91 26.47
CA THR A 286 -6.46 5.93 27.23
C THR A 286 -7.10 4.53 27.29
N ASP A 287 -8.02 4.30 28.23
CA ASP A 287 -8.73 3.01 28.31
C ASP A 287 -9.64 2.78 27.10
N GLU A 288 -10.21 3.85 26.53
CA GLU A 288 -10.95 3.80 25.25
C GLU A 288 -10.03 3.32 24.12
N THR A 289 -8.80 3.83 24.05
CA THR A 289 -7.78 3.40 23.09
C THR A 289 -7.42 1.93 23.27
N LYS A 290 -7.19 1.47 24.51
CA LYS A 290 -6.83 0.06 24.79
C LYS A 290 -7.95 -0.90 24.40
N LYS A 291 -9.20 -0.56 24.72
CA LYS A 291 -10.37 -1.34 24.30
C LYS A 291 -10.48 -1.40 22.77
N HIS A 292 -10.15 -0.29 22.11
CA HIS A 292 -10.12 -0.22 20.65
C HIS A 292 -9.16 -1.23 20.01
N PHE A 293 -7.94 -1.32 20.55
CA PHE A 293 -6.97 -2.32 20.13
C PHE A 293 -7.45 -3.74 20.37
N GLN A 294 -8.06 -4.01 21.53
CA GLN A 294 -8.58 -5.33 21.86
C GLN A 294 -9.65 -5.76 20.86
N ASP A 295 -10.65 -4.90 20.61
CA ASP A 295 -11.71 -5.23 19.66
C ASP A 295 -11.16 -5.41 18.23
N PHE A 296 -10.15 -4.64 17.83
CA PHE A 296 -9.49 -4.79 16.54
C PHE A 296 -8.77 -6.14 16.42
N ILE A 297 -8.03 -6.53 17.46
CA ILE A 297 -7.38 -7.84 17.55
C ILE A 297 -8.42 -8.96 17.50
N SER A 298 -9.50 -8.86 18.27
CA SER A 298 -10.58 -9.85 18.28
C SER A 298 -11.21 -9.99 16.90
N LEU A 299 -11.52 -8.90 16.20
CA LEU A 299 -12.08 -8.99 14.85
C LEU A 299 -11.13 -9.68 13.86
N ILE A 300 -9.83 -9.42 13.94
CA ILE A 300 -8.83 -10.09 13.10
C ILE A 300 -8.82 -11.58 13.39
N ILE A 301 -8.85 -11.97 14.67
CA ILE A 301 -8.92 -13.38 15.08
C ILE A 301 -10.21 -14.02 14.58
N ASP A 302 -11.36 -13.40 14.80
CA ASP A 302 -12.67 -13.93 14.41
C ASP A 302 -12.79 -14.10 12.89
N GLU A 303 -12.32 -13.13 12.11
CA GLU A 303 -12.29 -13.22 10.63
C GLU A 303 -11.31 -14.31 10.17
N SER A 304 -10.17 -14.48 10.86
CA SER A 304 -9.24 -15.57 10.59
C SER A 304 -9.85 -16.95 10.91
N LEU A 305 -10.54 -17.07 12.04
CA LEU A 305 -11.20 -18.29 12.48
C LEU A 305 -12.37 -18.67 11.54
N ASN A 306 -13.15 -17.67 11.11
CA ASN A 306 -14.21 -17.85 10.12
C ASN A 306 -13.68 -18.32 8.75
N ASN A 307 -12.44 -17.98 8.40
CA ASN A 307 -11.75 -18.50 7.21
C ASN A 307 -11.13 -19.90 7.40
N ASN A 308 -11.57 -20.68 8.40
CA ASN A 308 -11.08 -22.04 8.72
C ASN A 308 -9.61 -22.12 9.16
N PHE A 309 -9.03 -21.07 9.74
CA PHE A 309 -7.61 -21.03 10.16
C PHE A 309 -7.16 -22.24 10.99
N ILE A 310 -7.87 -22.55 12.08
CA ILE A 310 -7.50 -23.67 12.97
C ILE A 310 -7.59 -25.00 12.21
N LYS A 311 -8.63 -25.16 11.40
CA LYS A 311 -8.81 -26.37 10.60
C LYS A 311 -7.68 -26.54 9.58
N GLN A 312 -7.34 -25.50 8.81
CA GLN A 312 -6.25 -25.54 7.84
C GLN A 312 -4.88 -25.76 8.48
N LEU A 313 -4.64 -25.16 9.65
CA LEU A 313 -3.44 -25.42 10.45
C LEU A 313 -3.36 -26.89 10.86
N ILE A 314 -4.43 -27.44 11.42
CA ILE A 314 -4.50 -28.84 11.84
C ILE A 314 -4.33 -29.76 10.63
N ASP A 315 -5.04 -29.52 9.53
CA ASP A 315 -4.98 -30.34 8.31
C ASP A 315 -3.54 -30.36 7.75
N LYS A 316 -2.86 -29.20 7.70
CA LYS A 316 -1.48 -29.11 7.21
C LYS A 316 -0.46 -29.68 8.20
N PHE A 317 -0.59 -29.42 9.50
CA PHE A 317 0.29 -30.00 10.52
C PHE A 317 0.15 -31.52 10.55
N GLY A 318 -1.08 -32.03 10.52
CA GLY A 318 -1.36 -33.46 10.38
C GLY A 318 -0.75 -34.02 9.10
N SER A 319 -0.92 -33.33 7.97
CA SER A 319 -0.32 -33.73 6.70
C SER A 319 1.21 -33.85 6.77
N TYR A 320 1.90 -32.87 7.36
CA TYR A 320 3.36 -32.86 7.39
C TYR A 320 3.99 -33.70 8.50
N LEU A 321 3.39 -33.76 9.68
CA LEU A 321 3.96 -34.47 10.83
C LEU A 321 3.54 -35.93 10.90
N ILE A 322 2.38 -36.27 10.34
CA ILE A 322 1.78 -37.60 10.51
C ILE A 322 1.65 -38.26 9.14
N ILE A 323 0.87 -37.67 8.23
CA ILE A 323 0.50 -38.32 6.96
C ILE A 323 1.72 -38.55 6.07
N ASN A 324 2.51 -37.51 5.79
CA ASN A 324 3.68 -37.62 4.90
C ASN A 324 4.79 -38.53 5.45
N PRO A 325 5.17 -38.45 6.75
CA PRO A 325 6.12 -39.39 7.33
C PRO A 325 5.61 -40.84 7.32
N MET A 326 4.32 -41.05 7.63
CA MET A 326 3.72 -42.38 7.63
C MET A 326 3.64 -42.95 6.21
N LEU A 327 3.21 -42.15 5.23
CA LEU A 327 3.26 -42.51 3.82
C LEU A 327 4.68 -42.87 3.36
N SER A 328 5.67 -42.07 3.76
CA SER A 328 7.07 -42.32 3.41
C SER A 328 7.57 -43.62 4.04
N TYR A 329 7.22 -43.88 5.31
CA TYR A 329 7.58 -45.12 5.98
C TYR A 329 6.94 -46.34 5.29
N LEU A 330 5.66 -46.28 4.97
CA LEU A 330 4.96 -47.39 4.30
C LEU A 330 5.51 -47.65 2.89
N LYS A 331 5.77 -46.59 2.12
CA LYS A 331 6.41 -46.67 0.79
C LYS A 331 7.82 -47.25 0.85
N ASN A 332 8.66 -46.73 1.73
CA ASN A 332 10.07 -47.13 1.84
C ASN A 332 10.24 -48.56 2.34
N ASN A 333 9.26 -49.12 3.05
CA ASN A 333 9.26 -50.50 3.51
C ASN A 333 8.39 -51.43 2.63
N HIS A 334 7.86 -50.93 1.51
CA HIS A 334 7.02 -51.69 0.58
C HIS A 334 5.75 -52.30 1.20
N LEU A 335 5.17 -51.64 2.21
CA LEU A 335 4.01 -52.13 2.98
C LEU A 335 2.65 -51.73 2.38
N GLU A 336 2.64 -50.90 1.34
CA GLU A 336 1.41 -50.28 0.82
C GLU A 336 0.35 -51.32 0.41
N LYS A 337 0.77 -52.38 -0.30
CA LYS A 337 -0.13 -53.42 -0.79
C LYS A 337 -0.74 -54.21 0.36
N GLU A 338 0.09 -54.64 1.32
CA GLU A 338 -0.35 -55.47 2.45
C GLU A 338 -1.33 -54.71 3.35
N ILE A 339 -1.11 -53.41 3.57
CA ILE A 339 -2.03 -52.57 4.35
C ILE A 339 -3.34 -52.32 3.62
N LEU A 340 -3.33 -52.12 2.30
CA LEU A 340 -4.55 -51.94 1.52
C LEU A 340 -5.37 -53.23 1.41
N ASP A 341 -4.72 -54.39 1.29
CA ASP A 341 -5.39 -55.69 1.29
C ASP A 341 -6.14 -55.94 2.61
N LEU A 342 -5.62 -55.43 3.74
CA LEU A 342 -6.29 -55.49 5.05
C LEU A 342 -7.39 -54.45 5.23
N ASN A 343 -7.43 -53.40 4.40
CA ASN A 343 -8.36 -52.28 4.50
C ASN A 343 -9.02 -52.01 3.13
N PRO A 344 -9.84 -52.95 2.63
CA PRO A 344 -10.32 -52.95 1.25
C PRO A 344 -11.29 -51.81 0.90
N ASN A 345 -11.72 -51.02 1.89
CA ASN A 345 -12.60 -49.87 1.69
C ASN A 345 -11.86 -48.63 1.12
N PHE A 346 -10.53 -48.65 1.08
CA PHE A 346 -9.72 -47.53 0.61
C PHE A 346 -9.06 -47.87 -0.72
N GLU A 347 -9.16 -46.96 -1.70
CA GLU A 347 -8.60 -47.16 -3.04
C GLU A 347 -7.07 -47.02 -3.07
N ASN A 348 -6.49 -46.25 -2.15
CA ASN A 348 -5.05 -46.03 -2.06
C ASN A 348 -4.59 -45.71 -0.63
N ILE A 349 -3.28 -45.84 -0.40
CA ILE A 349 -2.68 -45.71 0.93
C ILE A 349 -2.72 -44.27 1.45
N GLU A 350 -2.80 -43.28 0.56
CA GLU A 350 -2.89 -41.87 0.93
C GLU A 350 -4.25 -41.51 1.50
N ASP A 351 -5.32 -42.06 0.93
CA ASP A 351 -6.68 -41.89 1.46
C ASP A 351 -6.85 -42.60 2.81
N LEU A 352 -6.27 -43.79 2.95
CA LEU A 352 -6.28 -44.53 4.21
C LEU A 352 -5.51 -43.81 5.33
N VAL A 353 -4.30 -43.30 5.06
CA VAL A 353 -3.50 -42.58 6.06
C VAL A 353 -4.09 -41.20 6.38
N LYS A 354 -4.90 -40.61 5.48
CA LYS A 354 -5.66 -39.38 5.76
C LYS A 354 -6.90 -39.62 6.63
N ASP A 355 -7.51 -40.80 6.52
CA ASP A 355 -8.66 -41.20 7.33
C ASP A 355 -8.28 -41.59 8.76
N TRP A 356 -7.14 -42.27 8.92
CA TRP A 356 -6.51 -42.58 10.20
C TRP A 356 -6.03 -41.31 10.92
#